data_AF-A0A968NYE8-F1
#
_entry.id   AF-A0A968NYE8-F1
#
_cell.length_a   1.000
_cell.length_b   1.000
_cell.length_c   1.000
_cell.angle_alpha   90.00
_cell.angle_beta   90.00
_cell.angle_gamma   90.00
#
_symmetry.space_group_name_H-M   'P 1'
#
loop_
_entity.id
_entity.type
_entity.pdbx_description
1 polymer ?
#
loop_
_entity_poly.entity_id
_entity_poly.type
_entity_poly.pdbx_seq_one_letter_code
_entity_poly.pdbx_strand_id
1 'polypeptide(L)'
;MFKRPKEPIIDDRNLGKKSEKIPDRIYLSAWVQEDPLEAIGNFLENDNEATLPVVNQYVYVKLKKGLGHVGQKLLIAKDAGKIRTVNSEFENEVPAYLVQVSGELELTEAVESQFSRSRDKREYDAFRGLITKTTGLSLRDFALIDGELSLVDLSAKGPRGTTTALVIGSERHPASMLFGEGDIIFLNKGNRDGVAVGQILDVFGNRRFRHPNTPVEFSPAPTGTVKVVKVTPGFATAVVLNARGSILQGG
;
A
#
# COMPACT_ATOMS: atom_id res chain seq x y z
N MET A 1 -12.51 26.52 -54.37
CA MET A 1 -11.27 25.78 -54.03
C MET A 1 -11.11 25.80 -52.51
N PHE A 2 -11.53 24.74 -51.81
CA PHE A 2 -11.50 24.70 -50.35
C PHE A 2 -10.08 24.39 -49.87
N LYS A 3 -9.44 25.33 -49.16
CA LYS A 3 -8.17 25.09 -48.47
C LYS A 3 -8.45 24.17 -47.28
N ARG A 4 -7.91 22.95 -47.30
CA ARG A 4 -7.92 22.07 -46.13
C ARG A 4 -7.16 22.77 -44.98
N PRO A 5 -7.70 22.78 -43.75
CA PRO A 5 -6.99 23.29 -42.60
C PRO A 5 -5.72 22.45 -42.38
N LYS A 6 -4.59 23.12 -42.10
CA LYS A 6 -3.35 22.43 -41.73
C LYS A 6 -3.57 21.71 -40.41
N GLU A 7 -3.29 20.43 -40.37
CA GLU A 7 -3.31 19.64 -39.13
C GLU A 7 -2.30 20.22 -38.13
N PRO A 8 -2.66 20.34 -36.85
CA PRO A 8 -1.74 20.81 -35.83
C PRO A 8 -0.59 19.81 -35.68
N ILE A 9 0.64 20.27 -35.93
CA ILE A 9 1.85 19.51 -35.62
C ILE A 9 2.03 19.56 -34.10
N ILE A 10 1.79 18.43 -33.43
CA ILE A 10 2.09 18.28 -32.01
C ILE A 10 3.61 18.09 -31.89
N ASP A 11 4.31 19.05 -31.26
CA ASP A 11 5.74 18.94 -30.95
C ASP A 11 5.93 18.10 -29.69
N ASP A 12 6.08 16.80 -29.90
CA ASP A 12 6.26 15.77 -28.87
C ASP A 12 7.62 15.82 -28.16
N ARG A 13 8.58 16.58 -28.68
CA ARG A 13 9.93 16.74 -28.09
C ARG A 13 9.92 17.36 -26.69
N ASN A 14 8.83 17.98 -26.27
CA ASN A 14 8.65 18.54 -24.93
C ASN A 14 7.64 17.76 -24.06
N LEU A 15 6.97 16.72 -24.60
CA LEU A 15 6.15 15.79 -23.83
C LEU A 15 7.08 14.88 -23.00
N GLY A 16 7.51 15.37 -21.83
CA GLY A 16 8.35 14.60 -20.90
C GLY A 16 9.32 15.41 -20.05
N LYS A 17 9.48 16.74 -20.29
CA LYS A 17 10.44 17.56 -19.53
C LYS A 17 9.89 18.19 -18.25
N LYS A 18 8.59 18.05 -17.96
CA LYS A 18 8.09 18.34 -16.62
C LYS A 18 8.33 17.10 -15.76
N SER A 19 9.55 16.98 -15.24
CA SER A 19 9.79 16.15 -14.07
C SER A 19 8.98 16.77 -12.94
N GLU A 20 7.76 16.26 -12.73
CA GLU A 20 7.04 16.56 -11.50
C GLU A 20 7.94 16.10 -10.37
N LYS A 21 8.37 17.07 -9.55
CA LYS A 21 9.20 16.78 -8.38
C LYS A 21 8.40 15.80 -7.53
N ILE A 22 8.90 14.58 -7.39
CA ILE A 22 8.30 13.56 -6.54
C ILE A 22 8.16 14.18 -5.15
N PRO A 23 6.98 14.07 -4.52
CA PRO A 23 6.78 14.65 -3.20
C PRO A 23 7.77 14.03 -2.22
N ASP A 24 8.33 14.84 -1.31
CA ASP A 24 9.30 14.35 -0.31
C ASP A 24 8.66 13.31 0.65
N ARG A 25 7.33 13.17 0.63
CA ARG A 25 6.57 12.25 1.45
C ARG A 25 5.36 11.67 0.71
N ILE A 26 5.01 10.42 1.05
CA ILE A 26 3.80 9.74 0.55
C ILE A 26 3.06 9.06 1.71
N TYR A 27 1.76 8.79 1.54
CA TYR A 27 1.03 7.95 2.49
C TYR A 27 1.35 6.48 2.25
N LEU A 28 1.45 5.69 3.33
CA LEU A 28 1.55 4.24 3.24
C LEU A 28 0.17 3.64 2.92
N SER A 29 -0.11 3.49 1.62
CA SER A 29 -1.40 3.00 1.11
C SER A 29 -1.49 1.48 0.97
N ALA A 30 -0.39 0.75 1.15
CA ALA A 30 -0.43 -0.71 1.20
C ALA A 30 0.72 -1.30 2.03
N TRP A 31 0.53 -2.51 2.54
CA TRP A 31 1.59 -3.33 3.13
C TRP A 31 1.30 -4.83 3.02
N VAL A 32 2.31 -5.63 3.33
CA VAL A 32 2.20 -7.09 3.44
C VAL A 32 2.32 -7.55 4.90
N GLN A 33 1.59 -8.61 5.25
CA GLN A 33 1.65 -9.27 6.56
C GLN A 33 1.38 -10.79 6.45
N GLU A 34 1.61 -11.54 7.52
CA GLU A 34 1.50 -13.00 7.59
C GLU A 34 0.05 -13.48 7.76
N ASP A 35 -0.73 -12.72 8.52
CA ASP A 35 -2.09 -13.08 8.90
C ASP A 35 -3.12 -12.30 8.08
N PRO A 36 -4.32 -12.86 7.84
CA PRO A 36 -5.42 -12.11 7.24
C PRO A 36 -5.75 -10.83 8.01
N LEU A 37 -6.37 -9.86 7.34
CA LEU A 37 -6.75 -8.60 7.98
C LEU A 37 -7.79 -8.83 9.10
N GLU A 38 -7.42 -8.53 10.35
CA GLU A 38 -8.37 -8.59 11.46
C GLU A 38 -9.16 -7.28 11.59
N ALA A 39 -10.35 -7.27 11.01
CA ALA A 39 -11.27 -6.14 11.12
C ALA A 39 -11.80 -5.97 12.56
N ILE A 40 -11.80 -4.73 13.06
CA ILE A 40 -12.52 -4.36 14.28
C ILE A 40 -13.93 -3.84 13.97
N GLY A 41 -14.22 -3.50 12.71
CA GLY A 41 -15.50 -2.97 12.31
C GLY A 41 -15.70 -2.88 10.81
N ASN A 42 -16.88 -2.37 10.42
CA ASN A 42 -17.28 -2.22 9.03
C ASN A 42 -18.04 -0.92 8.82
N PHE A 43 -18.01 -0.45 7.58
CA PHE A 43 -18.85 0.64 7.10
C PHE A 43 -20.34 0.25 7.12
N LEU A 44 -21.23 1.18 7.51
CA LEU A 44 -22.68 1.01 7.40
C LEU A 44 -23.21 1.81 6.21
N GLU A 45 -23.17 3.14 6.34
CA GLU A 45 -23.75 4.06 5.37
C GLU A 45 -23.14 5.46 5.47
N ASN A 46 -23.36 6.27 4.45
CA ASN A 46 -23.02 7.69 4.46
C ASN A 46 -24.10 8.48 5.22
N ASP A 47 -23.72 9.51 5.97
CA ASP A 47 -24.67 10.36 6.70
C ASP A 47 -25.58 11.20 5.77
N ASN A 48 -25.15 11.37 4.52
CA ASN A 48 -25.89 12.07 3.47
C ASN A 48 -26.18 11.12 2.28
N GLU A 49 -27.13 11.48 1.42
CA GLU A 49 -27.41 10.79 0.13
C GLU A 49 -26.23 10.82 -0.87
N ALA A 50 -25.06 11.31 -0.48
CA ALA A 50 -23.87 11.28 -1.32
C ALA A 50 -23.47 9.84 -1.63
N THR A 51 -23.34 9.55 -2.92
CA THR A 51 -23.05 8.20 -3.43
C THR A 51 -21.62 7.75 -3.13
N LEU A 52 -20.68 8.69 -2.99
CA LEU A 52 -19.26 8.40 -2.80
C LEU A 52 -18.74 9.11 -1.54
N PRO A 53 -18.03 8.39 -0.65
CA PRO A 53 -17.39 8.98 0.52
C PRO A 53 -16.20 9.88 0.13
N VAL A 54 -16.20 11.11 0.61
CA VAL A 54 -15.12 12.09 0.40
C VAL A 54 -14.55 12.62 1.72
N VAL A 55 -13.40 13.31 1.65
CA VAL A 55 -12.81 13.99 2.83
C VAL A 55 -13.81 14.98 3.43
N ASN A 56 -13.83 15.07 4.76
CA ASN A 56 -14.74 15.89 5.55
C ASN A 56 -16.22 15.45 5.49
N GLN A 57 -16.48 14.21 5.08
CA GLN A 57 -17.82 13.63 5.12
C GLN A 57 -18.02 12.75 6.36
N TYR A 58 -19.19 12.87 6.97
CA TYR A 58 -19.62 11.98 8.04
C TYR A 58 -20.18 10.67 7.49
N VAL A 59 -19.86 9.59 8.19
CA VAL A 59 -20.28 8.23 7.87
C VAL A 59 -20.67 7.49 9.14
N TYR A 60 -21.54 6.50 9.02
CA TYR A 60 -21.87 5.59 10.10
C TYR A 60 -21.10 4.29 9.94
N VAL A 61 -20.58 3.81 11.06
CA VAL A 61 -19.78 2.58 11.12
C VAL A 61 -20.25 1.74 12.30
N LYS A 62 -20.02 0.43 12.21
CA LYS A 62 -20.19 -0.49 13.33
C LYS A 62 -18.85 -1.09 13.73
N LEU A 63 -18.56 -1.10 15.02
CA LEU A 63 -17.33 -1.66 15.59
C LEU A 63 -17.71 -2.78 16.55
N LYS A 64 -16.88 -3.82 16.66
CA LYS A 64 -17.06 -4.89 17.67
C LYS A 64 -17.17 -4.23 19.04
N LYS A 65 -18.10 -4.75 19.85
CA LYS A 65 -18.50 -4.14 21.12
C LYS A 65 -17.31 -3.85 22.03
N GLY A 66 -17.23 -2.61 22.52
CA GLY A 66 -16.17 -2.15 23.42
C GLY A 66 -14.82 -1.84 22.77
N LEU A 67 -14.67 -2.00 21.45
CA LEU A 67 -13.41 -1.64 20.75
C LEU A 67 -13.38 -0.18 20.26
N GLY A 68 -14.53 0.50 20.21
CA GLY A 68 -14.67 1.87 19.71
C GLY A 68 -14.75 2.93 20.81
N HIS A 69 -14.12 4.09 20.60
CA HIS A 69 -14.30 5.28 21.44
C HIS A 69 -14.19 6.59 20.65
N VAL A 70 -14.88 7.64 21.10
CA VAL A 70 -14.83 8.97 20.43
C VAL A 70 -13.40 9.52 20.45
N GLY A 71 -12.96 10.08 19.32
CA GLY A 71 -11.59 10.54 19.06
C GLY A 71 -10.66 9.46 18.51
N GLN A 72 -11.08 8.19 18.49
CA GLN A 72 -10.28 7.12 17.91
C GLN A 72 -10.18 7.28 16.41
N LYS A 73 -8.95 7.18 15.89
CA LYS A 73 -8.70 7.10 14.45
C LYS A 73 -8.59 5.67 13.99
N LEU A 74 -9.21 5.40 12.86
CA LEU A 74 -9.27 4.09 12.23
C LEU A 74 -8.82 4.20 10.78
N LEU A 75 -8.13 3.16 10.32
CA LEU A 75 -7.84 3.00 8.90
C LEU A 75 -9.01 2.33 8.20
N ILE A 76 -9.30 2.80 7.00
CA ILE A 76 -10.23 2.18 6.09
C ILE A 76 -9.42 1.27 5.17
N ALA A 77 -9.42 -0.03 5.44
CA ALA A 77 -8.51 -1.00 4.83
C ALA A 77 -9.23 -2.20 4.22
N LYS A 78 -8.64 -2.81 3.21
CA LYS A 78 -9.14 -4.02 2.54
C LYS A 78 -8.07 -5.09 2.53
N ASP A 79 -8.48 -6.32 2.82
CA ASP A 79 -7.69 -7.51 2.51
C ASP A 79 -7.77 -7.75 0.99
N ALA A 80 -6.67 -7.48 0.30
CA ALA A 80 -6.56 -7.69 -1.14
C ALA A 80 -6.16 -9.14 -1.48
N GLY A 81 -6.12 -10.02 -0.48
CA GLY A 81 -5.86 -11.45 -0.60
C GLY A 81 -4.37 -11.79 -0.55
N LYS A 82 -4.10 -13.06 -0.85
CA LYS A 82 -2.74 -13.60 -0.86
C LYS A 82 -1.95 -13.09 -2.06
N ILE A 83 -0.73 -12.62 -1.82
CA ILE A 83 0.23 -12.29 -2.88
C ILE A 83 0.57 -13.61 -3.60
N ARG A 84 0.26 -13.66 -4.89
CA ARG A 84 0.64 -14.79 -5.75
C ARG A 84 2.10 -14.62 -6.13
N THR A 85 2.90 -15.62 -5.82
CA THR A 85 4.31 -15.63 -6.21
C THR A 85 4.38 -16.01 -7.69
N VAL A 86 5.06 -15.19 -8.48
CA VAL A 86 5.20 -15.44 -9.94
C VAL A 86 6.42 -16.31 -10.24
N ASN A 87 7.39 -16.36 -9.32
CA ASN A 87 8.61 -17.15 -9.45
C ASN A 87 8.54 -18.41 -8.57
N SER A 88 8.78 -19.58 -9.17
CA SER A 88 8.87 -20.88 -8.49
C SER A 88 10.07 -20.98 -7.54
N GLU A 89 11.08 -20.13 -7.71
CA GLU A 89 12.18 -19.98 -6.73
C GLU A 89 11.67 -19.45 -5.38
N PHE A 90 10.40 -19.07 -5.30
CA PHE A 90 9.74 -18.53 -4.13
C PHE A 90 8.45 -19.29 -3.81
N GLU A 91 8.62 -20.53 -3.34
CA GLU A 91 7.62 -21.20 -2.50
C GLU A 91 7.87 -20.78 -1.06
N ASN A 92 7.16 -19.74 -0.64
CA ASN A 92 7.20 -19.31 0.74
C ASN A 92 6.39 -20.28 1.62
N GLU A 93 6.97 -20.79 2.71
CA GLU A 93 6.22 -21.58 3.70
C GLU A 93 5.11 -20.75 4.37
N VAL A 94 5.30 -19.42 4.44
CA VAL A 94 4.38 -18.49 5.11
C VAL A 94 3.59 -17.69 4.07
N PRO A 95 2.24 -17.70 4.14
CA PRO A 95 1.40 -16.90 3.24
C PRO A 95 1.62 -15.40 3.47
N ALA A 96 1.63 -14.64 2.38
CA ALA A 96 1.74 -13.18 2.39
C ALA A 96 0.37 -12.57 2.03
N TYR A 97 -0.24 -11.83 2.95
CA TYR A 97 -1.51 -11.13 2.74
C TYR A 97 -1.27 -9.65 2.45
N LEU A 98 -1.87 -9.16 1.37
CA LEU A 98 -1.80 -7.75 0.98
C LEU A 98 -2.92 -6.97 1.67
N VAL A 99 -2.55 -5.94 2.43
CA VAL A 99 -3.49 -4.98 2.99
C VAL A 99 -3.39 -3.68 2.19
N GLN A 100 -4.53 -3.19 1.72
CA GLN A 100 -4.66 -1.91 1.03
C GLN A 100 -5.43 -0.92 1.89
N VAL A 101 -4.91 0.30 2.07
CA VAL A 101 -5.57 1.38 2.79
C VAL A 101 -6.11 2.40 1.79
N SER A 102 -7.39 2.70 1.93
CA SER A 102 -8.06 3.71 1.12
C SER A 102 -8.45 4.97 1.89
N GLY A 103 -8.24 5.01 3.20
CA GLY A 103 -8.49 6.22 3.96
C GLY A 103 -8.26 6.09 5.46
N GLU A 104 -8.62 7.17 6.13
CA GLU A 104 -8.60 7.33 7.57
C GLU A 104 -9.91 8.00 7.98
N LEU A 105 -10.49 7.55 9.09
CA LEU A 105 -11.63 8.21 9.72
C LEU A 105 -11.37 8.40 11.22
N GLU A 106 -12.02 9.40 11.80
CA GLU A 106 -12.02 9.66 13.24
C GLU A 106 -13.44 9.47 13.79
N LEU A 107 -13.61 8.70 14.85
CA LEU A 107 -14.91 8.52 15.49
C LEU A 107 -15.32 9.80 16.22
N THR A 108 -16.47 10.38 15.89
CA THR A 108 -16.92 11.66 16.44
C THR A 108 -18.03 11.51 17.47
N GLU A 109 -18.87 10.48 17.34
CA GLU A 109 -20.04 10.30 18.20
C GLU A 109 -20.42 8.83 18.32
N ALA A 110 -20.78 8.38 19.52
CA ALA A 110 -21.44 7.09 19.71
C ALA A 110 -22.94 7.26 19.44
N VAL A 111 -23.51 6.41 18.59
CA VAL A 111 -24.91 6.54 18.17
C VAL A 111 -25.74 5.34 18.63
N GLU A 112 -26.99 5.60 18.99
CA GLU A 112 -27.91 4.52 19.35
C GLU A 112 -28.24 3.70 18.09
N SER A 113 -27.78 2.44 18.05
CA SER A 113 -27.96 1.59 16.89
C SER A 113 -29.36 0.96 16.85
N GLN A 114 -30.07 1.12 15.74
CA GLN A 114 -31.30 0.37 15.46
C GLN A 114 -31.03 -0.82 14.52
N PHE A 115 -30.00 -1.62 14.79
CA PHE A 115 -29.70 -2.79 13.96
C PHE A 115 -30.91 -3.73 13.86
N SER A 116 -31.31 -4.11 12.65
CA SER A 116 -32.45 -5.01 12.44
C SER A 116 -32.17 -6.44 12.94
N ARG A 117 -30.90 -6.86 12.92
CA ARG A 117 -30.46 -8.19 13.34
C ARG A 117 -30.11 -8.19 14.82
N SER A 118 -30.73 -9.09 15.59
CA SER A 118 -30.45 -9.25 17.03
C SER A 118 -29.00 -9.59 17.35
N ARG A 119 -28.30 -10.28 16.43
CA ARG A 119 -26.87 -10.59 16.57
C ARG A 119 -26.04 -9.32 16.58
N ASP A 120 -26.27 -8.43 15.61
CA ASP A 120 -25.51 -7.18 15.47
C ASP A 120 -25.67 -6.30 16.72
N LYS A 121 -26.88 -6.24 17.32
CA LYS A 121 -27.12 -5.51 18.59
C LYS A 121 -26.29 -6.01 19.77
N ARG A 122 -25.89 -7.30 19.78
CA ARG A 122 -25.12 -7.90 20.88
C ARG A 122 -23.62 -7.77 20.65
N GLU A 123 -23.20 -7.82 19.39
CA GLU A 123 -21.80 -7.92 19.00
C GLU A 123 -21.15 -6.58 18.61
N TYR A 124 -21.95 -5.55 18.31
CA TYR A 124 -21.44 -4.28 17.77
C TYR A 124 -22.01 -3.05 18.46
N ASP A 125 -21.19 -2.02 18.52
CA ASP A 125 -21.57 -0.65 18.83
C ASP A 125 -21.54 0.18 17.53
N ALA A 126 -22.41 1.18 17.42
CA ALA A 126 -22.45 2.08 16.26
C ALA A 126 -21.82 3.44 16.58
N PHE A 127 -21.10 3.98 15.61
CA PHE A 127 -20.47 5.28 15.70
C PHE A 127 -20.72 6.09 14.45
N ARG A 128 -20.81 7.41 14.61
CA ARG A 128 -20.60 8.37 13.54
C ARG A 128 -19.12 8.72 13.51
N GLY A 129 -18.53 8.73 12.32
CA GLY A 129 -17.13 9.09 12.11
C GLY A 129 -16.96 10.07 10.95
N LEU A 130 -15.90 10.86 11.00
CA LEU A 130 -15.50 11.83 9.98
C LEU A 130 -14.36 11.26 9.15
N ILE A 131 -14.52 11.20 7.83
CA ILE A 131 -13.41 10.83 6.94
C ILE A 131 -12.40 11.97 6.90
N THR A 132 -11.22 11.74 7.45
CA THR A 132 -10.14 12.74 7.51
C THR A 132 -9.24 12.66 6.27
N LYS A 133 -9.12 11.48 5.65
CA LYS A 133 -8.31 11.23 4.45
C LYS A 133 -8.97 10.14 3.59
N THR A 134 -8.90 10.26 2.26
CA THR A 134 -9.27 9.18 1.34
C THR A 134 -8.41 9.20 0.08
N THR A 135 -8.15 8.02 -0.48
CA THR A 135 -7.45 7.81 -1.75
C THR A 135 -8.30 7.04 -2.77
N GLY A 136 -9.56 6.67 -2.44
CA GLY A 136 -10.42 5.83 -3.28
C GLY A 136 -11.89 6.26 -3.31
N LEU A 137 -12.65 5.74 -4.28
CA LEU A 137 -14.04 6.15 -4.55
C LEU A 137 -15.10 5.28 -3.83
N SER A 138 -14.79 4.06 -3.40
CA SER A 138 -15.78 3.13 -2.81
C SER A 138 -15.26 2.49 -1.54
N LEU A 139 -16.11 2.45 -0.50
CA LEU A 139 -15.79 1.86 0.81
C LEU A 139 -16.59 0.57 1.12
N ARG A 140 -17.39 0.06 0.18
CA ARG A 140 -18.34 -1.05 0.47
C ARG A 140 -17.67 -2.39 0.84
N ASP A 141 -16.41 -2.59 0.48
CA ASP A 141 -15.64 -3.80 0.79
C ASP A 141 -14.51 -3.54 1.81
N PHE A 142 -14.52 -2.37 2.46
CA PHE A 142 -13.47 -1.99 3.38
C PHE A 142 -13.85 -2.32 4.81
N ALA A 143 -12.91 -2.95 5.49
CA ALA A 143 -12.91 -3.13 6.92
C ALA A 143 -12.33 -1.89 7.61
N LEU A 144 -12.70 -1.73 8.87
CA LEU A 144 -12.08 -0.77 9.76
C LEU A 144 -11.08 -1.51 10.65
N ILE A 145 -9.87 -0.99 10.73
CA ILE A 145 -8.82 -1.46 11.63
C ILE A 145 -8.30 -0.30 12.46
N ASP A 146 -7.78 -0.62 13.63
CA ASP A 146 -7.17 0.38 14.51
C ASP A 146 -5.88 0.95 13.86
N GLY A 147 -5.69 2.26 13.96
CA GLY A 147 -4.47 2.92 13.52
C GLY A 147 -4.67 4.21 12.72
N GLU A 148 -3.53 4.79 12.32
CA GLU A 148 -3.48 6.06 11.59
C GLU A 148 -2.71 5.92 10.27
N LEU A 149 -3.09 6.73 9.28
CA LEU A 149 -2.45 6.70 7.97
C LEU A 149 -1.05 7.30 8.09
N SER A 150 -0.06 6.41 8.00
CA SER A 150 1.34 6.76 8.19
C SER A 150 1.89 7.52 6.98
N LEU A 151 2.62 8.59 7.26
CA LEU A 151 3.33 9.37 6.25
C LEU A 151 4.79 8.90 6.16
N VAL A 152 5.19 8.43 4.99
CA VAL A 152 6.53 7.93 4.69
C VAL A 152 7.40 9.07 4.18
N ASP A 153 8.59 9.23 4.75
CA ASP A 153 9.64 10.12 4.25
C ASP A 153 10.48 9.42 3.17
N LEU A 154 10.49 10.00 1.96
CA LEU A 154 11.27 9.51 0.81
C LEU A 154 12.73 9.97 0.81
N SER A 155 13.19 10.65 1.87
CA SER A 155 14.62 10.95 1.99
C SER A 155 15.45 9.68 2.13
N ALA A 156 16.63 9.67 1.49
CA ALA A 156 17.65 8.63 1.61
C ALA A 156 18.41 8.66 2.96
N LYS A 157 17.70 8.99 4.04
CA LYS A 157 18.20 8.95 5.42
C LYS A 157 17.75 7.66 6.10
N GLY A 158 18.70 6.97 6.70
CA GLY A 158 18.46 5.72 7.43
C GLY A 158 19.74 4.88 7.53
N PRO A 159 19.80 3.91 8.45
CA PRO A 159 20.90 2.96 8.50
C PRO A 159 20.92 2.09 7.25
N ARG A 160 22.12 1.77 6.75
CA ARG A 160 22.28 0.78 5.68
C ARG A 160 21.97 -0.60 6.21
N GLY A 161 21.19 -1.38 5.46
CA GLY A 161 20.92 -2.77 5.78
C GLY A 161 21.86 -3.75 5.11
N THR A 162 22.07 -4.87 5.78
CA THR A 162 22.91 -5.98 5.31
C THR A 162 22.11 -7.25 5.03
N THR A 163 20.82 -7.27 5.38
CA THR A 163 19.93 -8.40 5.14
C THR A 163 19.60 -8.51 3.66
N THR A 164 19.77 -9.70 3.10
CA THR A 164 19.33 -10.01 1.73
C THR A 164 17.85 -10.41 1.75
N ALA A 165 17.05 -9.72 0.95
CA ALA A 165 15.63 -9.99 0.75
C ALA A 165 15.30 -9.96 -0.75
N LEU A 166 14.22 -10.62 -1.13
CA LEU A 166 13.67 -10.65 -2.48
C LEU A 166 12.41 -9.79 -2.54
N VAL A 167 12.22 -9.09 -3.65
CA VAL A 167 10.97 -8.39 -3.93
C VAL A 167 9.88 -9.40 -4.31
N ILE A 168 8.79 -9.46 -3.55
CA ILE A 168 7.71 -10.45 -3.75
C ILE A 168 6.47 -9.87 -4.41
N GLY A 169 6.38 -8.55 -4.55
CA GLY A 169 5.27 -7.87 -5.21
C GLY A 169 5.29 -6.36 -4.96
N SER A 170 4.25 -5.67 -5.43
CA SER A 170 4.04 -4.24 -5.18
C SER A 170 2.56 -3.90 -5.03
N GLU A 171 2.28 -2.69 -4.53
CA GLU A 171 0.91 -2.17 -4.39
C GLU A 171 0.15 -2.13 -5.70
N ARG A 172 0.77 -1.57 -6.76
CA ARG A 172 0.09 -1.29 -8.04
C ARG A 172 -0.25 -2.57 -8.78
N HIS A 173 0.60 -3.58 -8.67
CA HIS A 173 0.45 -4.83 -9.39
C HIS A 173 1.23 -5.93 -8.67
N PRO A 174 0.54 -6.89 -8.03
CA PRO A 174 1.19 -8.04 -7.41
C PRO A 174 2.07 -8.86 -8.38
N ALA A 175 1.85 -8.71 -9.69
CA ALA A 175 2.61 -9.37 -10.75
C ALA A 175 3.35 -8.39 -11.70
N SER A 176 3.42 -7.09 -11.38
CA SER A 176 4.23 -6.18 -12.22
C SER A 176 5.70 -6.49 -12.04
N MET A 177 6.41 -6.42 -13.14
CA MET A 177 7.85 -6.63 -13.21
C MET A 177 8.62 -5.30 -13.21
N LEU A 178 7.97 -4.13 -13.19
CA LEU A 178 8.65 -2.84 -13.25
C LEU A 178 8.18 -1.94 -12.12
N PHE A 179 9.12 -1.54 -11.26
CA PHE A 179 8.89 -0.58 -10.19
C PHE A 179 9.76 0.67 -10.39
N GLY A 180 9.14 1.84 -10.25
CA GLY A 180 9.78 3.15 -10.32
C GLY A 180 9.92 3.81 -8.95
N GLU A 181 10.53 4.99 -8.92
CA GLU A 181 10.64 5.80 -7.71
C GLU A 181 9.26 6.14 -7.12
N GLY A 182 9.11 6.01 -5.80
CA GLY A 182 7.86 6.20 -5.08
C GLY A 182 6.95 4.97 -5.02
N ASP A 183 7.24 3.89 -5.77
CA ASP A 183 6.43 2.68 -5.69
C ASP A 183 6.63 1.95 -4.34
N ILE A 184 5.53 1.42 -3.80
CA ILE A 184 5.51 0.57 -2.61
C ILE A 184 5.71 -0.89 -3.05
N ILE A 185 6.77 -1.51 -2.53
CA ILE A 185 7.15 -2.90 -2.79
C ILE A 185 7.12 -3.74 -1.50
N PHE A 186 7.04 -5.05 -1.67
CA PHE A 186 6.98 -6.02 -0.58
C PHE A 186 8.21 -6.94 -0.61
N LEU A 187 8.74 -7.26 0.57
CA LEU A 187 9.95 -8.06 0.76
C LEU A 187 9.64 -9.31 1.57
N ASN A 188 10.29 -10.43 1.24
CA ASN A 188 10.14 -11.73 1.91
C ASN A 188 10.91 -11.88 3.24
N LYS A 189 11.30 -10.76 3.85
CA LYS A 189 12.10 -10.73 5.08
C LYS A 189 11.54 -9.72 6.05
N GLY A 190 11.46 -10.10 7.32
CA GLY A 190 10.86 -9.30 8.37
C GLY A 190 11.82 -9.03 9.53
N ASN A 191 11.26 -8.69 10.68
CA ASN A 191 12.06 -8.38 11.87
C ASN A 191 12.83 -9.60 12.39
N ARG A 192 12.34 -10.83 12.17
CA ARG A 192 13.04 -12.08 12.53
C ARG A 192 14.32 -12.27 11.71
N ASP A 193 14.40 -11.63 10.54
CA ASP A 193 15.57 -11.63 9.66
C ASP A 193 16.47 -10.38 9.84
N GLY A 194 16.21 -9.56 10.86
CA GLY A 194 16.97 -8.35 11.14
C GLY A 194 16.61 -7.14 10.27
N VAL A 195 15.48 -7.18 9.56
CA VAL A 195 14.96 -6.02 8.83
C VAL A 195 14.31 -5.03 9.80
N ALA A 196 14.60 -3.74 9.65
CA ALA A 196 14.08 -2.68 10.53
C ALA A 196 13.46 -1.52 9.73
N VAL A 197 12.46 -0.86 10.33
CA VAL A 197 11.86 0.36 9.75
C VAL A 197 12.91 1.47 9.63
N GLY A 198 12.91 2.16 8.49
CA GLY A 198 13.87 3.22 8.14
C GLY A 198 15.16 2.72 7.51
N GLN A 199 15.41 1.40 7.49
CA GLN A 199 16.59 0.81 6.89
C GLN A 199 16.61 1.01 5.36
N ILE A 200 17.78 1.29 4.81
CA ILE A 200 17.99 1.45 3.36
C ILE A 200 18.66 0.19 2.83
N LEU A 201 18.03 -0.43 1.82
CA LEU A 201 18.53 -1.61 1.13
C LEU A 201 18.89 -1.24 -0.31
N ASP A 202 20.03 -1.74 -0.77
CA ASP A 202 20.41 -1.68 -2.18
C ASP A 202 19.71 -2.81 -2.93
N VAL A 203 19.20 -2.51 -4.13
CA VAL A 203 18.50 -3.47 -4.98
C VAL A 203 19.43 -3.93 -6.09
N PHE A 204 19.50 -5.24 -6.34
CA PHE A 204 20.42 -5.82 -7.32
C PHE A 204 19.66 -6.64 -8.35
N GLY A 205 19.67 -6.22 -9.61
CA GLY A 205 19.00 -6.96 -10.67
C GLY A 205 19.54 -8.39 -10.85
N ASN A 206 18.66 -9.38 -10.83
CA ASN A 206 18.97 -10.77 -11.17
C ASN A 206 19.19 -10.91 -12.70
N ARG A 207 20.40 -11.30 -13.08
CA ARG A 207 20.85 -11.44 -14.47
C ARG A 207 20.35 -12.73 -15.12
N ARG A 208 20.01 -13.77 -14.35
CA ARG A 208 19.51 -15.05 -14.89
C ARG A 208 18.20 -14.89 -15.65
N PHE A 209 17.37 -13.91 -15.29
CA PHE A 209 16.15 -13.61 -16.04
C PHE A 209 16.40 -13.23 -17.50
N ARG A 210 17.55 -12.61 -17.81
CA ARG A 210 17.94 -12.26 -19.19
C ARG A 210 18.93 -13.25 -19.79
N HIS A 211 19.77 -13.84 -18.96
CA HIS A 211 20.84 -14.75 -19.35
C HIS A 211 20.85 -15.98 -18.42
N PRO A 212 19.99 -16.99 -18.65
CA PRO A 212 19.83 -18.12 -17.73
C PRO A 212 21.13 -18.86 -17.40
N ASN A 213 22.07 -18.91 -18.36
CA ASN A 213 23.36 -19.58 -18.22
C ASN A 213 24.48 -18.67 -17.70
N THR A 214 24.18 -17.49 -17.18
CA THR A 214 25.21 -16.58 -16.68
C THR A 214 25.84 -17.13 -15.39
N PRO A 215 27.18 -17.07 -15.25
CA PRO A 215 27.85 -17.47 -14.00
C PRO A 215 27.67 -16.41 -12.89
N VAL A 216 27.16 -15.22 -13.22
CA VAL A 216 26.98 -14.10 -12.29
C VAL A 216 25.49 -13.86 -12.10
N GLU A 217 24.94 -14.34 -10.99
CA GLU A 217 23.50 -14.31 -10.73
C GLU A 217 22.96 -12.89 -10.54
N PHE A 218 23.63 -12.05 -9.73
CA PHE A 218 23.21 -10.68 -9.47
C PHE A 218 24.15 -9.66 -10.11
N SER A 219 23.61 -8.52 -10.52
CA SER A 219 24.42 -7.38 -10.98
C SER A 219 25.40 -6.95 -9.87
N PRO A 220 26.68 -6.69 -10.17
CA PRO A 220 27.64 -6.17 -9.18
C PRO A 220 27.35 -4.72 -8.77
N ALA A 221 26.61 -3.98 -9.60
CA ALA A 221 26.17 -2.63 -9.30
C ALA A 221 24.67 -2.62 -8.94
N PRO A 222 24.26 -1.85 -7.92
CA PRO A 222 22.86 -1.77 -7.55
C PRO A 222 22.05 -1.07 -8.63
N THR A 223 20.88 -1.62 -8.93
CA THR A 223 19.89 -1.08 -9.88
C THR A 223 18.96 -0.06 -9.23
N GLY A 224 18.94 0.01 -7.91
CA GLY A 224 18.14 0.99 -7.16
C GLY A 224 18.40 0.92 -5.66
N THR A 225 17.64 1.71 -4.92
CA THR A 225 17.62 1.69 -3.45
C THR A 225 16.21 1.80 -2.94
N VAL A 226 15.90 1.10 -1.85
CA VAL A 226 14.58 1.10 -1.22
C VAL A 226 14.72 1.42 0.26
N LYS A 227 13.69 2.03 0.86
CA LYS A 227 13.60 2.31 2.29
C LYS A 227 12.49 1.49 2.91
N VAL A 228 12.80 0.74 3.96
CA VAL A 228 11.81 -0.05 4.69
C VAL A 228 10.89 0.89 5.49
N VAL A 229 9.58 0.70 5.39
CA VAL A 229 8.57 1.58 5.98
C VAL A 229 7.63 0.88 6.96
N LYS A 230 7.47 -0.43 6.82
CA LYS A 230 6.73 -1.27 7.76
C LYS A 230 7.37 -2.64 7.80
N VAL A 231 7.42 -3.25 8.98
CA VAL A 231 8.00 -4.58 9.19
C VAL A 231 7.06 -5.41 10.05
N THR A 232 6.85 -6.65 9.64
CA THR A 232 6.16 -7.70 10.38
C THR A 232 7.16 -8.83 10.68
N PRO A 233 6.77 -9.92 11.38
CA PRO A 233 7.70 -11.00 11.71
C PRO A 233 8.51 -11.59 10.55
N GLY A 234 7.88 -11.87 9.42
CA GLY A 234 8.45 -12.50 8.23
C GLY A 234 8.40 -11.64 6.96
N PHE A 235 7.79 -10.46 6.99
CA PHE A 235 7.73 -9.56 5.83
C PHE A 235 8.14 -8.13 6.14
N ALA A 236 8.48 -7.40 5.08
CA ALA A 236 8.68 -5.97 5.14
C ALA A 236 8.03 -5.30 3.93
N THR A 237 7.60 -4.06 4.12
CA THR A 237 7.15 -3.17 3.06
C THR A 237 8.17 -2.06 2.93
N ALA A 238 8.53 -1.73 1.70
CA ALA A 238 9.52 -0.72 1.40
C ALA A 238 9.02 0.22 0.29
N VAL A 239 9.61 1.41 0.20
CA VAL A 239 9.36 2.36 -0.88
C VAL A 239 10.63 2.52 -1.70
N VAL A 240 10.50 2.50 -3.02
CA VAL A 240 11.61 2.73 -3.95
C VAL A 240 12.04 4.19 -3.87
N LEU A 241 13.28 4.43 -3.44
CA LEU A 241 13.86 5.79 -3.36
C LEU A 241 14.53 6.22 -4.67
N ASN A 242 15.06 5.25 -5.41
CA ASN A 242 15.73 5.50 -6.69
C ASN A 242 15.72 4.21 -7.51
N ALA A 243 15.47 4.34 -8.81
CA ALA A 243 15.60 3.26 -9.78
C ALA A 243 16.47 3.73 -10.96
N ARG A 244 17.65 3.12 -11.12
CA ARG A 244 18.54 3.30 -12.28
C ARG A 244 18.25 2.30 -13.40
N GLY A 245 17.42 1.31 -13.12
CA GLY A 245 16.95 0.30 -14.07
C GLY A 245 15.71 -0.39 -13.54
N SER A 246 15.23 -1.37 -14.28
CA SER A 246 14.08 -2.19 -13.91
C SER A 246 14.31 -2.95 -12.60
N ILE A 247 13.52 -2.68 -11.58
CA ILE A 247 13.40 -3.56 -10.40
C ILE A 247 12.30 -4.58 -10.71
N LEU A 248 12.68 -5.86 -10.69
CA LEU A 248 11.80 -6.99 -11.00
C LEU A 248 11.45 -7.75 -9.72
N GLN A 249 10.29 -8.43 -9.71
CA GLN A 249 9.97 -9.42 -8.68
C GLN A 249 11.01 -10.55 -8.69
N GLY A 250 11.47 -10.98 -7.50
CA GLY A 250 12.54 -11.96 -7.32
C GLY A 250 13.97 -11.42 -7.48
N GLY A 251 14.12 -10.12 -7.74
CA GLY A 251 15.41 -9.41 -7.64
C GLY A 251 15.52 -8.57 -6.37
#